data_AF-A0A498DIU3-F1
#
_entry.id   AF-A0A498DIU3-F1
#
_cell.length_a   1.000
_cell.length_b   1.000
_cell.length_c   1.000
_cell.angle_alpha   90.00
_cell.angle_beta   90.00
_cell.angle_gamma   90.00
#
_symmetry.space_group_name_H-M   'P 1'
#
loop_
_entity.id
_entity.type
_entity.pdbx_description
1 polymer ?
#
loop_
_entity_poly.entity_id
_entity_poly.type
_entity_poly.pdbx_seq_one_letter_code
_entity_poly.pdbx_strand_id
1 'polypeptide(L)'
;MDRDKWSARQEFLWKLLRDIRKESNQTQTELALKLKRPQTYVSKYELGERRLDMLEIYDICNACDVTLAEFVERAEPKLQKYSALKG
;
A
#
# COMPACT_ATOMS: atom_id res chain seq x y z
N MET A 1 -5.18 15.91 -19.48
CA MET A 1 -5.50 15.60 -18.07
C MET A 1 -4.30 14.88 -17.49
N ASP A 2 -3.55 15.53 -16.61
CA ASP A 2 -2.23 15.12 -16.08
C ASP A 2 -2.29 13.77 -15.34
N ARG A 3 -2.26 12.67 -16.11
CA ARG A 3 -2.33 11.31 -15.61
C ARG A 3 -0.99 10.79 -15.06
N ASP A 4 0.11 11.46 -15.32
CA ASP A 4 1.45 10.85 -15.19
C ASP A 4 1.97 10.77 -13.74
N LYS A 5 1.82 11.84 -12.97
CA LYS A 5 2.43 11.94 -11.63
C LYS A 5 1.56 11.31 -10.53
N TRP A 6 0.25 11.50 -10.62
CA TRP A 6 -0.69 10.93 -9.65
C TRP A 6 -0.78 9.41 -9.81
N SER A 7 -0.75 8.91 -11.06
CA SER A 7 -0.72 7.46 -11.32
C SER A 7 0.55 6.81 -10.80
N ALA A 8 1.74 7.42 -10.97
CA ALA A 8 2.99 6.85 -10.48
C ALA A 8 3.08 6.79 -8.94
N ARG A 9 2.57 7.81 -8.23
CA ARG A 9 2.52 7.81 -6.75
C ARG A 9 1.52 6.81 -6.21
N GLN A 10 0.33 6.78 -6.81
CA GLN A 10 -0.66 5.75 -6.52
C GLN A 10 -0.08 4.37 -6.83
N GLU A 11 0.72 4.29 -7.91
CA GLU A 11 1.34 3.06 -8.36
C GLU A 11 2.45 2.58 -7.40
N PHE A 12 3.05 3.50 -6.67
CA PHE A 12 4.01 3.14 -5.65
C PHE A 12 3.31 2.57 -4.41
N LEU A 13 2.18 3.18 -3.98
CA LEU A 13 1.48 2.82 -2.74
C LEU A 13 1.01 1.37 -2.67
N TRP A 14 0.14 0.94 -3.60
CA TRP A 14 -0.33 -0.46 -3.71
C TRP A 14 0.80 -1.48 -3.92
N LYS A 15 1.91 -1.13 -4.58
CA LYS A 15 3.09 -2.01 -4.71
C LYS A 15 3.78 -2.20 -3.37
N LEU A 16 4.03 -1.11 -2.64
CA LEU A 16 4.62 -1.17 -1.30
C LEU A 16 3.77 -2.02 -0.34
N LEU A 17 2.44 -1.85 -0.35
CA LEU A 17 1.54 -2.66 0.49
C LEU A 17 1.52 -4.13 0.08
N ARG A 18 1.61 -4.43 -1.22
CA ARG A 18 1.75 -5.80 -1.74
C ARG A 18 3.06 -6.42 -1.27
N ASP A 19 4.16 -5.67 -1.31
CA ASP A 19 5.48 -6.14 -0.90
C ASP A 19 5.51 -6.42 0.61
N ILE A 20 4.96 -5.51 1.44
CA ILE A 20 4.77 -5.73 2.89
C ILE A 20 4.00 -7.02 3.16
N ARG A 21 2.90 -7.29 2.44
CA ARG A 21 2.17 -8.56 2.58
C ARG A 21 3.09 -9.75 2.24
N LYS A 22 3.80 -9.69 1.12
CA LYS A 22 4.68 -10.79 0.69
C LYS A 22 5.79 -11.06 1.71
N GLU A 23 6.39 -10.01 2.26
CA GLU A 23 7.41 -10.11 3.30
C GLU A 23 6.89 -10.76 4.59
N SER A 24 5.61 -10.53 4.92
CA SER A 24 4.92 -11.24 6.01
C SER A 24 4.56 -12.70 5.70
N ASN A 25 4.93 -13.22 4.52
CA ASN A 25 4.64 -14.57 4.03
C ASN A 25 3.15 -14.94 3.97
N GLN A 26 2.27 -13.94 3.90
CA GLN A 26 0.83 -14.15 3.80
C GLN A 26 0.37 -14.18 2.35
N THR A 27 -0.51 -15.10 1.99
CA THR A 27 -1.33 -15.04 0.78
C THR A 27 -2.36 -13.90 0.89
N GLN A 28 -2.97 -13.52 -0.24
CA GLN A 28 -4.04 -12.52 -0.23
C GLN A 28 -5.24 -12.98 0.61
N THR A 29 -5.55 -14.28 0.60
CA THR A 29 -6.64 -14.86 1.40
C THR A 29 -6.35 -14.79 2.89
N GLU A 30 -5.13 -15.14 3.33
CA GLU A 30 -4.75 -15.10 4.74
C GLU A 30 -4.78 -13.68 5.29
N LEU A 31 -4.25 -12.71 4.56
CA LEU A 31 -4.32 -11.30 4.98
C LEU A 31 -5.78 -10.83 5.05
N ALA A 32 -6.61 -11.19 4.06
CA ALA A 32 -8.02 -10.81 4.07
C ALA A 32 -8.77 -11.40 5.28
N LEU A 33 -8.45 -12.63 5.67
CA LEU A 33 -8.99 -13.26 6.88
C LEU A 33 -8.60 -12.50 8.14
N LYS A 34 -7.31 -12.11 8.30
CA LYS A 34 -6.86 -11.27 9.43
C LYS A 34 -7.61 -9.94 9.49
N LEU A 35 -7.83 -9.31 8.33
CA LEU A 35 -8.53 -8.04 8.20
C LEU A 35 -10.06 -8.15 8.31
N LYS A 36 -10.61 -9.38 8.41
CA LYS A 36 -12.06 -9.64 8.35
C LYS A 36 -12.71 -9.04 7.09
N ARG A 37 -12.03 -9.17 5.96
CA ARG A 37 -12.46 -8.69 4.64
C ARG A 37 -12.50 -9.86 3.63
N PRO A 38 -13.26 -9.74 2.52
CA PRO A 38 -13.15 -10.72 1.43
C PRO A 38 -11.77 -10.66 0.79
N GLN A 39 -11.26 -11.76 0.23
CA GLN A 39 -9.98 -11.77 -0.51
C GLN A 39 -9.95 -10.73 -1.64
N THR A 40 -11.11 -10.44 -2.25
CA THR A 40 -11.25 -9.40 -3.28
C THR A 40 -10.95 -7.98 -2.78
N TYR A 41 -11.02 -7.72 -1.48
CA TYR A 41 -10.52 -6.47 -0.89
C TYR A 41 -9.01 -6.34 -1.12
N VAL A 42 -8.27 -7.41 -0.81
CA VAL A 42 -6.81 -7.47 -0.97
C VAL A 42 -6.42 -7.38 -2.43
N SER A 43 -7.05 -8.18 -3.30
CA SER A 43 -6.73 -8.12 -4.72
C SER A 43 -6.99 -6.75 -5.33
N LYS A 44 -8.11 -6.08 -4.99
CA LYS A 44 -8.47 -4.78 -5.56
C LYS A 44 -7.55 -3.66 -5.13
N TYR A 45 -7.13 -3.60 -3.86
CA TYR A 45 -6.18 -2.56 -3.47
C TYR A 45 -4.78 -2.86 -4.03
N GLU A 46 -4.37 -4.13 -4.07
CA GLU A 46 -3.11 -4.52 -4.71
C GLU A 46 -3.13 -4.35 -6.22
N LEU A 47 -4.31 -4.23 -6.84
CA LEU A 47 -4.54 -3.87 -8.25
C LEU A 47 -4.99 -2.41 -8.46
N GLY A 48 -5.02 -1.57 -7.41
CA GLY A 48 -5.20 -0.12 -7.56
C GLY A 48 -6.61 0.25 -8.02
N GLU A 49 -7.47 -0.74 -8.15
CA GLU A 49 -8.89 -0.66 -8.44
C GLU A 49 -9.67 -0.16 -7.23
N ARG A 50 -9.05 -0.19 -6.04
CA ARG A 50 -9.58 0.34 -4.79
C ARG A 50 -8.57 1.27 -4.13
N ARG A 51 -9.03 2.48 -3.80
CA ARG A 51 -8.28 3.41 -2.94
C ARG A 51 -8.39 2.98 -1.48
N LEU A 52 -7.31 3.14 -0.75
CA LEU A 52 -7.25 2.93 0.69
C LEU A 52 -7.21 4.28 1.39
N ASP A 53 -7.89 4.38 2.53
CA ASP A 53 -7.65 5.48 3.47
C ASP A 53 -6.52 5.15 4.46
N MET A 54 -6.19 6.09 5.35
CA MET A 54 -5.09 5.96 6.30
C MET A 54 -5.33 4.85 7.35
N LEU A 55 -6.58 4.65 7.79
CA LEU A 55 -6.92 3.62 8.78
C LEU A 55 -6.82 2.23 8.15
N GLU A 56 -7.24 2.11 6.89
CA GLU A 56 -7.09 0.88 6.13
C GLU A 56 -5.61 0.51 5.89
N ILE A 57 -4.77 1.51 5.62
CA ILE A 57 -3.31 1.30 5.54
C ILE A 57 -2.76 0.84 6.89
N TYR A 58 -3.15 1.51 7.98
CA TYR A 58 -2.76 1.12 9.34
C TYR A 58 -3.13 -0.34 9.66
N ASP A 59 -4.37 -0.74 9.37
CA ASP A 59 -4.84 -2.11 9.59
C ASP A 59 -4.04 -3.14 8.77
N ILE A 60 -3.77 -2.84 7.49
CA ILE A 60 -2.96 -3.70 6.61
C ILE A 60 -1.53 -3.84 7.16
N CYS A 61 -0.90 -2.73 7.55
CA CYS A 61 0.45 -2.74 8.11
C CYS A 61 0.51 -3.61 9.38
N ASN A 62 -0.40 -3.40 10.33
CA ASN A 62 -0.42 -4.19 11.58
C ASN A 62 -0.70 -5.67 11.32
N ALA A 63 -1.59 -6.00 10.38
CA ALA A 63 -1.88 -7.40 10.03
C ALA A 63 -0.67 -8.11 9.38
N CYS A 64 0.30 -7.34 8.89
CA CYS A 64 1.57 -7.79 8.33
C CYS A 64 2.76 -7.56 9.27
N ASP A 65 2.52 -7.28 10.56
CA ASP A 65 3.56 -7.05 11.57
C ASP A 65 4.51 -5.89 11.25
N VAL A 66 4.01 -4.88 10.52
CA VAL A 66 4.72 -3.63 10.20
C VAL A 66 4.02 -2.46 10.88
N THR A 67 4.77 -1.57 11.54
CA THR A 67 4.17 -0.37 12.12
C THR A 67 3.88 0.68 11.05
N LEU A 68 2.91 1.58 11.30
CA LEU A 68 2.66 2.69 10.38
C LEU A 68 3.88 3.61 10.22
N ALA A 69 4.68 3.79 11.27
CA ALA A 69 5.92 4.56 11.22
C ALA A 69 6.93 3.92 10.25
N GLU A 70 7.14 2.62 10.36
CA GLU A 70 8.03 1.87 9.46
C GLU A 70 7.52 1.88 8.00
N PHE A 71 6.20 1.80 7.79
CA PHE A 71 5.62 2.01 6.45
C PHE A 71 5.98 3.39 5.89
N VAL A 72 5.85 4.46 6.68
CA VAL A 72 6.20 5.83 6.27
C VAL A 72 7.69 5.94 5.98
N GLU A 73 8.56 5.37 6.81
CA GLU A 73 10.02 5.34 6.58
C GLU A 73 10.39 4.68 5.24
N ARG A 74 9.69 3.60 4.85
CA ARG A 74 9.88 2.95 3.55
C ARG A 74 9.31 3.77 2.38
N ALA A 75 8.21 4.49 2.61
CA ALA A 75 7.52 5.26 1.58
C ALA A 75 8.18 6.60 1.28
N GLU A 76 8.64 7.31 2.31
CA GLU A 76 9.09 8.70 2.26
C GLU A 76 10.21 8.95 1.23
N PRO A 77 11.28 8.13 1.15
CA PRO A 77 12.35 8.37 0.17
C PRO A 77 11.89 8.30 -1.29
N LYS A 78 10.84 7.53 -1.58
CA LYS A 78 10.27 7.41 -2.92
C LYS A 78 9.28 8.54 -3.18
N LEU A 79 8.47 8.90 -2.20
CA LEU A 79 7.52 10.01 -2.30
C LEU A 79 8.21 11.37 -2.44
N GLN A 80 9.33 11.59 -1.75
CA GLN A 80 10.16 12.80 -1.88
C GLN A 80 10.74 12.97 -3.28
N LYS A 81 11.10 11.89 -3.99
CA LYS A 81 11.54 11.99 -5.39
C LYS A 81 10.44 12.59 -6.28
N TYR A 82 9.18 12.27 -6.02
CA TYR A 82 8.08 12.90 -6.73
C TYR A 82 7.79 14.33 -6.25
N SER A 83 8.22 14.76 -5.06
CA SER A 83 8.11 16.17 -4.65
C SER A 83 9.24 17.02 -5.22
N ALA A 84 10.45 16.46 -5.36
CA ALA A 84 11.65 17.10 -5.91
C ALA A 84 11.62 17.34 -7.44
N LEU A 85 10.74 16.65 -8.19
CA LEU A 85 10.39 16.98 -9.59
C LEU A 85 9.56 18.29 -9.70
N LYS A 86 9.79 19.26 -8.80
CA LYS A 86 9.23 20.61 -8.80
C LYS A 86 10.28 21.68 -9.15
N GLY A 87 11.49 21.28 -9.51
CA GLY A 87 12.52 22.15 -10.11
C GLY A 87 12.39 22.17 -11.61
#